data_AF-A0A2A5HPG4-F1
#
_entry.id   AF-A0A2A5HPG4-F1
#
_cell.length_a   1.000
_cell.length_b   1.000
_cell.length_c   1.000
_cell.angle_alpha   90.00
_cell.angle_beta   90.00
_cell.angle_gamma   90.00
#
_symmetry.space_group_name_H-M   'P 1'
#
loop_
_entity.id
_entity.type
_entity.pdbx_description
1 polymer ?
#
loop_
_entity_poly.entity_id
_entity_poly.type
_entity_poly.pdbx_seq_one_letter_code
_entity_poly.pdbx_strand_id
1 'polypeptide(L)'
;MELNYYLLSLGFIPLLASRGALPILTAALVSGLGEKWQLFSDYAGIELIYGLPEWLSSPTGLFLLVIMSFVEHGYQKSPEARELIASSESHLKGIFAFFLCFFMVGGQVDTLVQHVENEGLSTNFGGFLSLEYIWAFGVGLLTWFLAFIRKSVYTLYSELDPNDDLAIQKLLIYMEAGLGIAGPLIFIAFPALAAIVAVISIVSLKLIQIRFERLEEQQKAPCPNCKTLNHLSALGCSNCDHVATQPRDVGLFGQAQETVVSDYDAHRFAMIERKRCSHCGERCKLKGLNIQCERCQRPFFNGPDDGKRYLRYISAKLPKTLIISGLCSLIPVIGLIPGVIYYRLNLVGGLRAYLPLGATFINRWLVRILCLFVLFFQTMPIIGLVSIPIMCLINYSIYGLSMRRRVSSIRSH
;
A
#
# COMPACT_ATOMS: atom_id res chain seq x y z
N MET A 1 34.23 -6.84 20.35
CA MET A 1 32.91 -6.88 19.69
C MET A 1 33.15 -7.19 18.22
N GLU A 2 32.64 -8.31 17.71
CA GLU A 2 33.01 -8.78 16.38
C GLU A 2 32.31 -7.97 15.28
N LEU A 3 33.01 -7.72 14.16
CA LEU A 3 32.46 -7.08 12.95
C LEU A 3 31.13 -7.72 12.49
N ASN A 4 30.95 -9.00 12.80
CA ASN A 4 29.75 -9.79 12.55
C ASN A 4 28.49 -9.17 13.20
N TYR A 5 28.59 -8.53 14.36
CA TYR A 5 27.46 -7.87 15.04
C TYR A 5 26.93 -6.69 14.24
N TYR A 6 27.84 -5.85 13.76
CA TYR A 6 27.51 -4.69 12.94
C TYR A 6 26.92 -5.11 11.59
N LEU A 7 27.49 -6.15 10.95
CA LEU A 7 26.96 -6.66 9.69
C LEU A 7 25.58 -7.33 9.83
N LEU A 8 25.35 -8.08 10.92
CA LEU A 8 24.05 -8.73 11.16
C LEU A 8 22.97 -7.70 11.49
N SER A 9 23.27 -6.69 12.31
CA SER A 9 22.34 -5.61 12.64
C SER A 9 21.94 -4.78 11.40
N LEU A 10 22.87 -4.54 10.46
CA LEU A 10 22.54 -3.96 9.15
C LEU A 10 21.56 -4.84 8.35
N GLY A 11 21.65 -6.15 8.52
CA GLY A 11 20.76 -7.09 7.88
C GLY A 11 19.32 -7.08 8.41
N PHE A 12 19.12 -6.76 9.69
CA PHE A 12 17.78 -6.63 10.25
C PHE A 12 17.04 -5.38 9.78
N ILE A 13 17.74 -4.34 9.35
CA ILE A 13 17.17 -3.05 8.91
C ILE A 13 16.05 -3.24 7.86
N PRO A 14 16.28 -3.90 6.72
CA PRO A 14 15.23 -4.09 5.72
C PRO A 14 14.09 -4.99 6.19
N LEU A 15 14.36 -5.96 7.08
CA LEU A 15 13.31 -6.80 7.66
C LEU A 15 12.41 -5.97 8.56
N LEU A 16 12.99 -5.15 9.43
CA LEU A 16 12.27 -4.29 10.38
C LEU A 16 11.56 -3.11 9.70
N ALA A 17 12.17 -2.57 8.64
CA ALA A 17 11.51 -1.61 7.77
C ALA A 17 10.28 -2.23 7.11
N SER A 18 10.34 -3.55 6.85
CA SER A 18 9.23 -4.26 6.25
C SER A 18 8.14 -4.64 7.27
N ARG A 19 8.53 -5.32 8.34
CA ARG A 19 7.68 -5.83 9.41
C ARG A 19 8.36 -5.54 10.74
N GLY A 20 7.68 -4.89 11.67
CA GLY A 20 8.25 -4.58 12.96
C GLY A 20 8.29 -5.80 13.89
N ALA A 21 7.13 -6.39 14.18
CA ALA A 21 7.01 -7.40 15.24
C ALA A 21 7.37 -8.81 14.74
N LEU A 22 7.02 -9.14 13.50
CA LEU A 22 7.20 -10.48 12.96
C LEU A 22 8.67 -10.95 12.91
N PRO A 23 9.64 -10.14 12.42
CA PRO A 23 11.05 -10.55 12.40
C PRO A 23 11.63 -10.71 13.81
N ILE A 24 11.20 -9.87 14.76
CA ILE A 24 11.61 -9.95 16.17
C ILE A 24 11.07 -11.23 16.80
N LEU A 25 9.80 -11.57 16.55
CA LEU A 25 9.21 -12.83 16.99
C LEU A 25 9.99 -14.03 16.46
N THR A 26 10.31 -14.06 15.16
CA THR A 26 11.07 -15.15 14.58
C THR A 26 12.50 -15.22 15.13
N ALA A 27 13.16 -14.08 15.38
CA ALA A 27 14.47 -14.06 16.01
C ALA A 27 14.42 -14.60 17.45
N ALA A 28 13.42 -14.18 18.24
CA ALA A 28 13.20 -14.67 19.60
C ALA A 28 12.88 -16.17 19.65
N LEU A 29 12.08 -16.68 18.71
CA LEU A 29 11.79 -18.11 18.58
C LEU A 29 13.04 -18.91 18.21
N VAL A 30 13.87 -18.40 17.29
CA VAL A 30 15.15 -19.03 16.93
C VAL A 30 16.09 -19.04 18.13
N SER A 31 16.15 -17.97 18.93
CA SER A 31 16.92 -17.93 20.16
C SER A 31 16.47 -19.00 21.16
N GLY A 32 15.16 -19.14 21.38
CA GLY A 32 14.62 -20.09 22.36
C GLY A 32 14.65 -21.56 21.91
N LEU A 33 14.63 -21.81 20.59
CA LEU A 33 14.68 -23.16 20.02
C LEU A 33 16.09 -23.61 19.64
N GLY A 34 17.01 -22.66 19.43
CA GLY A 34 18.37 -22.90 18.96
C GLY A 34 19.18 -23.80 19.89
N GLU A 35 19.03 -23.68 21.21
CA GLU A 35 19.70 -24.55 22.17
C GLU A 35 19.38 -26.05 21.96
N LYS A 36 18.23 -26.36 21.38
CA LYS A 36 17.80 -27.74 21.09
C LYS A 36 18.21 -28.22 19.69
N TRP A 37 18.59 -27.31 18.78
CA TRP A 37 18.87 -27.61 17.38
C TRP A 37 20.37 -27.42 17.09
N GLN A 38 21.17 -28.42 17.47
CA GLN A 38 22.63 -28.46 17.22
C GLN A 38 23.02 -28.29 15.74
N LEU A 39 22.12 -28.57 14.80
CA LEU A 39 22.34 -28.34 13.36
C LEU A 39 22.65 -26.89 12.99
N PHE A 40 22.31 -25.94 13.87
CA PHE A 40 22.45 -24.52 13.61
C PHE A 40 23.50 -23.83 14.48
N SER A 41 24.11 -24.52 15.46
CA SER A 41 25.11 -23.91 16.36
C SER A 41 26.34 -23.37 15.62
N ASP A 42 26.68 -23.95 14.48
CA ASP A 42 27.94 -23.65 13.77
C ASP A 42 27.83 -22.45 12.82
N TYR A 43 26.64 -21.85 12.67
CA TYR A 43 26.46 -20.67 11.83
C TYR A 43 26.78 -19.39 12.62
N ALA A 44 27.68 -18.57 12.07
CA ALA A 44 28.24 -17.36 12.66
C ALA A 44 27.21 -16.26 13.10
N GLY A 45 25.93 -16.42 12.79
CA GLY A 45 24.86 -15.48 13.17
C GLY A 45 24.05 -15.88 14.41
N ILE A 46 24.20 -17.10 14.93
CA ILE A 46 23.29 -17.63 15.97
C ILE A 46 23.73 -17.30 17.39
N GLU A 47 25.05 -17.22 17.65
CA GLU A 47 25.59 -16.70 18.91
C GLU A 47 25.07 -15.29 19.24
N LEU A 48 24.86 -14.49 18.19
CA LEU A 48 24.30 -13.15 18.27
C LEU A 48 22.82 -13.12 18.66
N ILE A 49 22.06 -14.13 18.23
CA ILE A 49 20.64 -14.26 18.54
C ILE A 49 20.45 -14.78 19.97
N TYR A 50 21.36 -15.62 20.47
CA TYR A 50 21.39 -16.00 21.88
C TYR A 50 21.67 -14.84 22.82
N GLY A 51 22.30 -13.76 22.33
CA GLY A 51 22.48 -12.51 23.07
C GLY A 51 21.21 -11.66 23.24
N LEU A 52 20.05 -12.12 22.75
CA LEU A 52 18.78 -11.42 22.97
C LEU A 52 18.39 -11.45 24.47
N PRO A 53 17.72 -10.40 24.98
CA PRO A 53 17.33 -10.36 26.39
C PRO A 53 16.41 -11.53 26.76
N GLU A 54 16.62 -12.11 27.94
CA GLU A 54 15.81 -13.25 28.43
C GLU A 54 14.31 -12.94 28.47
N TRP A 55 13.93 -11.68 28.72
CA TRP A 55 12.51 -11.30 28.71
C TRP A 55 11.87 -11.42 27.31
N LEU A 56 12.64 -11.28 26.23
CA LEU A 56 12.17 -11.38 24.86
C LEU A 56 11.91 -12.84 24.45
N SER A 57 12.75 -13.75 24.95
CA SER A 57 12.60 -15.21 24.79
C SER A 57 11.66 -15.83 25.85
N SER A 58 11.28 -15.09 26.88
CA SER A 58 10.33 -15.55 27.89
C SER A 58 8.95 -15.86 27.29
N PRO A 59 8.16 -16.78 27.89
CA PRO A 59 6.81 -17.10 27.42
C PRO A 59 5.91 -15.85 27.29
N THR A 60 6.06 -14.89 28.22
CA THR A 60 5.32 -13.63 28.21
C THR A 60 5.73 -12.73 27.06
N GLY A 61 7.04 -12.58 26.83
CA GLY A 61 7.59 -11.80 25.71
C GLY A 61 7.17 -12.36 24.36
N LEU A 62 7.27 -13.68 24.19
CA LEU A 62 6.81 -14.39 23.00
C LEU A 62 5.30 -14.21 22.78
N PHE A 63 4.48 -14.35 23.83
CA PHE A 63 3.03 -14.14 23.73
C PHE A 63 2.69 -12.71 23.28
N LEU A 64 3.36 -11.69 23.82
CA LEU A 64 3.18 -10.30 23.39
C LEU A 64 3.61 -10.10 21.93
N LEU A 65 4.76 -10.63 21.53
CA LEU A 65 5.25 -10.56 20.15
C LEU A 65 4.32 -11.27 19.16
N VAL A 66 3.69 -12.37 19.57
CA VAL A 66 2.65 -13.07 18.80
C VAL A 66 1.43 -12.16 18.60
N ILE A 67 0.92 -11.56 19.68
CA ILE A 67 -0.20 -10.61 19.58
C ILE A 67 0.15 -9.44 18.67
N MET A 68 1.32 -8.83 18.86
CA MET A 68 1.79 -7.71 18.04
C MET A 68 1.95 -8.11 16.57
N SER A 69 2.44 -9.32 16.28
CA SER A 69 2.56 -9.86 14.93
C SER A 69 1.19 -10.10 14.28
N PHE A 70 0.19 -10.56 15.04
CA PHE A 70 -1.18 -10.72 14.56
C PHE A 70 -1.86 -9.37 14.30
N VAL A 71 -1.68 -8.40 15.20
CA VAL A 71 -2.16 -7.03 15.00
C VAL A 71 -1.49 -6.42 13.77
N GLU A 72 -0.18 -6.61 13.62
CA GLU A 72 0.60 -6.15 12.46
C GLU A 72 0.08 -6.77 11.16
N HIS A 73 -0.13 -8.07 11.15
CA HIS A 73 -0.71 -8.77 10.01
C HIS A 73 -2.13 -8.28 9.69
N GLY A 74 -2.95 -8.10 10.73
CA GLY A 74 -4.34 -7.67 10.62
C GLY A 74 -4.47 -6.28 10.02
N TYR A 75 -3.74 -5.29 10.54
CA TYR A 75 -3.83 -3.93 10.02
C TYR A 75 -3.26 -3.83 8.60
N GLN A 76 -2.17 -4.53 8.28
CA GLN A 76 -1.62 -4.49 6.92
C GLN A 76 -2.58 -5.07 5.87
N LYS A 77 -3.39 -6.07 6.23
CA LYS A 77 -4.40 -6.65 5.34
C LYS A 77 -5.58 -5.70 5.06
N SER A 78 -5.76 -4.68 5.89
CA SER A 78 -6.83 -3.68 5.79
C SER A 78 -6.28 -2.32 5.35
N PRO A 79 -6.51 -1.88 4.09
CA PRO A 79 -6.15 -0.54 3.63
C PRO A 79 -6.62 0.58 4.57
N GLU A 80 -7.82 0.44 5.15
CA GLU A 80 -8.39 1.43 6.08
C GLU A 80 -7.61 1.49 7.40
N ALA A 81 -7.21 0.34 7.94
CA ALA A 81 -6.41 0.31 9.17
C ALA A 81 -4.99 0.83 8.93
N ARG A 82 -4.43 0.56 7.74
CA ARG A 82 -3.17 1.17 7.30
C ARG A 82 -3.29 2.69 7.25
N GLU A 83 -4.37 3.25 6.70
CA GLU A 83 -4.56 4.71 6.62
C GLU A 83 -4.59 5.36 8.02
N LEU A 84 -5.17 4.68 9.02
CA LEU A 84 -5.19 5.15 10.42
C LEU A 84 -3.82 5.09 11.11
N ILE A 85 -3.03 4.05 10.85
CA ILE A 85 -1.74 3.80 11.53
C ILE A 85 -0.56 4.36 10.72
N ALA A 86 -0.81 4.81 9.48
CA ALA A 86 0.21 5.21 8.52
C ALA A 86 1.19 6.25 9.09
N SER A 87 0.71 7.24 9.86
CA SER A 87 1.57 8.28 10.45
C SER A 87 2.57 7.70 11.44
N SER A 88 2.18 6.71 12.24
CA SER A 88 2.99 6.19 13.35
C SER A 88 3.83 4.97 12.97
N GLU A 89 3.50 4.26 11.89
CA GLU A 89 4.15 2.98 11.54
C GLU A 89 5.67 3.10 11.33
N SER A 90 6.14 4.10 10.58
CA SER A 90 7.58 4.28 10.32
C SER A 90 8.35 4.58 11.60
N HIS A 91 7.74 5.33 12.52
CA HIS A 91 8.34 5.65 13.82
C HIS A 91 8.46 4.41 14.70
N LEU A 92 7.38 3.61 14.81
CA LEU A 92 7.40 2.37 15.58
C LEU A 92 8.46 1.39 15.08
N LYS A 93 8.62 1.25 13.76
CA LYS A 93 9.64 0.39 13.15
C LYS A 93 11.07 0.85 13.45
N GLY A 94 11.32 2.16 13.39
CA GLY A 94 12.61 2.73 13.78
C GLY A 94 12.94 2.48 15.26
N ILE A 95 11.94 2.66 16.14
CA ILE A 95 12.08 2.39 17.59
C ILE A 95 12.37 0.91 17.85
N PHE A 96 11.65 -0.01 17.20
CA PHE A 96 11.90 -1.44 17.34
C PHE A 96 13.30 -1.84 16.87
N ALA A 97 13.78 -1.28 15.75
CA ALA A 97 15.14 -1.54 15.28
C ALA A 97 16.22 -0.96 16.19
N PHE A 98 16.00 0.23 16.73
CA PHE A 98 16.87 0.81 17.74
C PHE A 98 17.00 -0.13 18.95
N PHE A 99 15.89 -0.53 19.56
CA PHE A 99 15.93 -1.39 20.74
C PHE A 99 16.52 -2.77 20.44
N LEU A 100 16.14 -3.40 19.33
CA LEU A 100 16.71 -4.70 18.95
C LEU A 100 18.23 -4.62 18.82
N CYS A 101 18.74 -3.62 18.10
CA CYS A 101 20.19 -3.46 17.93
C CYS A 101 20.89 -3.05 19.21
N PHE A 102 20.26 -2.19 20.02
CA PHE A 102 20.78 -1.82 21.33
C PHE A 102 21.01 -3.05 22.21
N PHE A 103 20.03 -3.95 22.27
CA PHE A 103 20.16 -5.20 23.03
C PHE A 103 21.17 -6.17 22.42
N MET A 104 21.19 -6.34 21.09
CA MET A 104 22.15 -7.22 20.42
C MET A 104 23.61 -6.79 20.64
N VAL A 105 23.84 -5.49 20.83
CA VAL A 105 25.17 -4.93 21.07
C VAL A 105 25.57 -5.01 22.56
N GLY A 106 24.68 -5.50 23.43
CA GLY A 106 24.94 -5.66 24.88
C GLY A 106 24.50 -4.46 25.72
N GLY A 107 23.70 -3.56 25.16
CA GLY A 107 23.17 -2.40 25.86
C GLY A 107 22.25 -2.77 27.02
N GLN A 108 22.49 -2.17 28.18
CA GLN A 108 21.63 -2.32 29.36
C GLN A 108 20.63 -1.15 29.45
N VAL A 109 19.35 -1.45 29.71
CA VAL A 109 18.31 -0.40 29.81
C VAL A 109 18.54 0.46 31.04
N ASP A 110 19.02 -0.11 32.14
CA ASP A 110 19.23 0.60 33.40
C ASP A 110 20.27 1.72 33.25
N THR A 111 21.33 1.48 32.46
CA THR A 111 22.34 2.50 32.16
C THR A 111 21.81 3.59 31.24
N LEU A 112 20.91 3.25 30.31
CA LEU A 112 20.22 4.21 29.43
C LEU A 112 19.28 5.12 30.25
N VAL A 113 18.47 4.55 31.13
CA VAL A 113 17.54 5.30 31.99
C VAL A 113 18.30 6.22 32.93
N GLN A 114 19.35 5.71 33.60
CA GLN A 114 20.19 6.50 34.49
C GLN A 114 20.88 7.66 33.75
N HIS A 115 21.33 7.48 32.51
CA HIS A 115 21.90 8.59 31.72
C HIS A 115 20.87 9.66 31.38
N VAL A 116 19.66 9.24 30.95
CA VAL A 116 18.58 10.18 30.59
C VAL A 116 18.10 10.97 31.82
N GLU A 117 18.01 10.31 32.98
CA GLU A 117 17.62 10.94 34.24
C GLU A 117 18.69 11.89 34.79
N ASN A 118 19.99 11.54 34.69
CA ASN A 118 21.07 12.31 35.30
C ASN A 118 21.56 13.48 34.44
N GLU A 119 21.59 13.38 33.11
CA GLU A 119 22.18 14.41 32.23
C GLU A 119 21.13 15.22 31.46
N GLY A 120 19.88 14.77 31.43
CA GLY A 120 18.83 15.30 30.55
C GLY A 120 19.22 15.23 29.06
N LEU A 121 18.37 15.76 28.17
CA LEU A 121 18.70 15.98 26.74
C LEU A 121 19.66 17.17 26.54
N SER A 122 20.54 17.44 27.50
CA SER A 122 21.39 18.63 27.51
C SER A 122 22.72 18.39 26.77
N THR A 123 23.39 19.49 26.43
CA THR A 123 24.42 19.62 25.38
C THR A 123 25.76 18.90 25.62
N ASN A 124 25.94 18.17 26.72
CA ASN A 124 27.12 17.31 26.93
C ASN A 124 26.95 15.94 26.24
N PHE A 125 26.51 15.97 24.98
CA PHE A 125 26.20 14.83 24.12
C PHE A 125 27.40 13.91 23.82
N GLY A 126 28.59 14.22 24.33
CA GLY A 126 29.85 13.50 24.08
C GLY A 126 30.04 12.23 24.92
N GLY A 127 29.39 12.11 26.09
CA GLY A 127 29.42 10.88 26.91
C GLY A 127 28.55 9.75 26.35
N PHE A 128 27.51 10.12 25.59
CA PHE A 128 26.60 9.21 24.88
C PHE A 128 27.23 8.54 23.63
N LEU A 129 28.48 8.90 23.28
CA LEU A 129 29.21 8.38 22.12
C LEU A 129 29.88 7.03 22.39
N SER A 130 29.31 6.17 23.25
CA SER A 130 29.67 4.76 23.12
C SER A 130 29.25 4.32 21.71
N LEU A 131 30.18 3.68 21.00
CA LEU A 131 29.99 3.30 19.59
C LEU A 131 28.72 2.46 19.39
N GLU A 132 28.27 1.80 20.46
CA GLU A 132 27.06 1.00 20.57
C GLU A 132 25.78 1.84 20.45
N TYR A 133 25.67 2.95 21.19
CA TYR A 133 24.49 3.85 21.12
C TYR A 133 24.41 4.54 19.77
N ILE A 134 25.54 5.02 19.26
CA ILE A 134 25.62 5.67 17.93
C ILE A 134 25.18 4.66 16.86
N TRP A 135 25.65 3.42 16.96
CA TRP A 135 25.29 2.38 16.01
C TRP A 135 23.81 2.01 16.07
N ALA A 136 23.28 1.71 17.26
CA ALA A 136 21.87 1.38 17.44
C ALA A 136 20.96 2.52 16.96
N PHE A 137 21.33 3.77 17.25
CA PHE A 137 20.62 4.96 16.74
C PHE A 137 20.71 5.06 15.22
N GLY A 138 21.89 4.85 14.63
CA GLY A 138 22.08 4.82 13.18
C GLY A 138 21.23 3.75 12.50
N VAL A 139 21.16 2.55 13.07
CA VAL A 139 20.30 1.46 12.59
C VAL A 139 18.81 1.84 12.71
N GLY A 140 18.39 2.40 13.84
CA GLY A 140 17.02 2.86 14.04
C GLY A 140 16.61 3.94 13.04
N LEU A 141 17.48 4.93 12.82
CA LEU A 141 17.26 6.02 11.87
C LEU A 141 17.23 5.52 10.42
N LEU A 142 18.12 4.59 10.05
CA LEU A 142 18.11 3.98 8.72
C LEU A 142 16.85 3.15 8.51
N THR A 143 16.43 2.36 9.51
CA THR A 143 15.18 1.58 9.45
C THR A 143 13.97 2.48 9.29
N TRP A 144 13.89 3.57 10.05
CA TRP A 144 12.85 4.58 9.92
C TRP A 144 12.83 5.19 8.51
N PHE A 145 13.99 5.57 7.97
CA PHE A 145 14.11 6.16 6.65
C PHE A 145 13.68 5.19 5.55
N LEU A 146 14.09 3.92 5.65
CA LEU A 146 13.65 2.87 4.71
C LEU A 146 12.14 2.60 4.82
N ALA A 147 11.59 2.54 6.04
CA ALA A 147 10.15 2.42 6.25
C ALA A 147 9.39 3.63 5.68
N PHE A 148 9.97 4.83 5.75
CA PHE A 148 9.41 6.04 5.16
C PHE A 148 9.38 5.98 3.63
N ILE A 149 10.49 5.61 2.98
CA ILE A 149 10.55 5.42 1.52
C ILE A 149 9.52 4.37 1.09
N ARG A 150 9.48 3.24 1.79
CA ARG A 150 8.52 2.16 1.54
C ARG A 150 7.09 2.67 1.64
N LYS A 151 6.77 3.42 2.69
CA LYS A 151 5.47 4.06 2.87
C LYS A 151 5.12 4.97 1.69
N SER A 152 6.05 5.81 1.23
CA SER A 152 5.83 6.66 0.04
C SER A 152 5.51 5.84 -1.21
N VAL A 153 6.21 4.73 -1.43
CA VAL A 153 5.94 3.80 -2.54
C VAL A 153 4.55 3.18 -2.40
N TYR A 154 4.18 2.72 -1.20
CA TYR A 154 2.82 2.23 -0.93
C TYR A 154 1.76 3.29 -1.15
N THR A 155 2.01 4.54 -0.76
CA THR A 155 1.11 5.66 -1.01
C THR A 155 0.92 5.85 -2.51
N LEU A 156 1.99 5.89 -3.30
CA LEU A 156 1.90 6.01 -4.76
C LEU A 156 1.14 4.82 -5.38
N TYR A 157 1.40 3.59 -4.95
CA TYR A 157 0.61 2.43 -5.40
C TYR A 157 -0.85 2.49 -4.96
N SER A 158 -1.13 3.02 -3.77
CA SER A 158 -2.50 3.26 -3.31
C SER A 158 -3.16 4.44 -4.03
N GLU A 159 -2.41 5.32 -4.67
CA GLU A 159 -2.96 6.34 -5.55
C GLU A 159 -3.26 5.76 -6.94
N LEU A 160 -2.38 4.91 -7.46
CA LEU A 160 -2.55 4.23 -8.76
C LEU A 160 -3.65 3.15 -8.72
N ASP A 161 -3.71 2.38 -7.65
CA ASP A 161 -4.69 1.33 -7.39
C ASP A 161 -5.19 1.42 -5.94
N PRO A 162 -6.04 2.43 -5.62
CA PRO A 162 -6.56 2.65 -4.26
C PRO A 162 -7.35 1.49 -3.69
N ASN A 163 -7.81 0.60 -4.56
CA ASN A 163 -8.73 -0.47 -4.20
C ASN A 163 -8.09 -1.86 -4.23
N ASP A 164 -6.81 -1.95 -4.63
CA ASP A 164 -6.06 -3.18 -4.86
C ASP A 164 -6.82 -4.13 -5.81
N ASP A 165 -7.31 -3.57 -6.91
CA ASP A 165 -8.05 -4.26 -7.96
C ASP A 165 -7.12 -5.11 -8.84
N LEU A 166 -5.84 -4.71 -8.97
CA LEU A 166 -4.79 -5.47 -9.65
C LEU A 166 -4.11 -6.51 -8.75
N ALA A 167 -4.46 -6.54 -7.46
CA ALA A 167 -3.82 -7.36 -6.43
C ALA A 167 -2.30 -7.11 -6.23
N ILE A 168 -1.76 -6.02 -6.80
CA ILE A 168 -0.34 -5.67 -6.69
C ILE A 168 0.03 -5.41 -5.22
N GLN A 169 -0.82 -4.71 -4.46
CA GLN A 169 -0.54 -4.46 -3.04
C GLN A 169 -0.58 -5.75 -2.24
N LYS A 170 -1.52 -6.66 -2.53
CA LYS A 170 -1.55 -7.99 -1.90
C LYS A 170 -0.29 -8.78 -2.18
N LEU A 171 0.16 -8.83 -3.43
CA LEU A 171 1.38 -9.53 -3.81
C LEU A 171 2.58 -8.96 -3.03
N LEU A 172 2.69 -7.64 -2.95
CA LEU A 172 3.75 -6.99 -2.19
C LEU A 172 3.66 -7.31 -0.69
N ILE A 173 2.46 -7.28 -0.09
CA ILE A 173 2.23 -7.68 1.31
C ILE A 173 2.61 -9.15 1.56
N TYR A 174 2.34 -10.05 0.62
CA TYR A 174 2.70 -11.47 0.73
C TYR A 174 4.20 -11.67 0.59
N MET A 175 4.86 -11.00 -0.37
CA MET A 175 6.31 -11.01 -0.50
C MET A 175 6.97 -10.52 0.78
N GLU A 176 6.45 -9.44 1.37
CA GLU A 176 6.96 -8.89 2.63
C GLU A 176 6.69 -9.79 3.84
N ALA A 177 5.54 -10.48 3.88
CA ALA A 177 5.27 -11.47 4.91
C ALA A 177 6.24 -12.65 4.79
N GLY A 178 6.48 -13.13 3.56
CA GLY A 178 7.48 -14.16 3.27
C GLY A 178 8.88 -13.71 3.70
N LEU A 179 9.28 -12.48 3.39
CA LEU A 179 10.53 -11.89 3.83
C LEU A 179 10.58 -11.73 5.35
N GLY A 180 9.49 -11.38 6.02
CA GLY A 180 9.45 -11.27 7.48
C GLY A 180 9.64 -12.61 8.20
N ILE A 181 9.15 -13.72 7.61
CA ILE A 181 9.26 -15.07 8.17
C ILE A 181 10.61 -15.72 7.82
N ALA A 182 10.93 -15.76 6.52
CA ALA A 182 12.15 -16.41 6.02
C ALA A 182 13.39 -15.52 6.15
N GLY A 183 13.20 -14.21 6.28
CA GLY A 183 14.27 -13.23 6.33
C GLY A 183 15.28 -13.51 7.43
N PRO A 184 14.89 -13.60 8.71
CA PRO A 184 15.84 -13.88 9.78
C PRO A 184 16.65 -15.15 9.54
N LEU A 185 16.04 -16.21 9.01
CA LEU A 185 16.75 -17.44 8.63
C LEU A 185 17.78 -17.21 7.51
N ILE A 186 17.40 -16.48 6.46
CA ILE A 186 18.30 -16.13 5.35
C ILE A 186 19.43 -15.20 5.81
N PHE A 187 19.13 -14.25 6.70
CA PHE A 187 20.10 -13.29 7.24
C PHE A 187 21.10 -13.94 8.20
N ILE A 188 20.67 -14.95 8.96
CA ILE A 188 21.56 -15.79 9.76
C ILE A 188 22.53 -16.56 8.86
N ALA A 189 22.03 -17.12 7.75
CA ALA A 189 22.84 -17.92 6.83
C ALA A 189 23.77 -17.06 5.95
N PHE A 190 23.30 -15.90 5.46
CA PHE A 190 24.00 -15.07 4.48
C PHE A 190 23.73 -13.56 4.69
N PRO A 191 24.29 -12.92 5.73
CA PRO A 191 23.97 -11.53 6.10
C PRO A 191 24.31 -10.52 4.99
N ALA A 192 25.44 -10.69 4.32
CA ALA A 192 25.86 -9.82 3.22
C ALA A 192 24.92 -9.92 2.00
N LEU A 193 24.56 -11.14 1.58
CA LEU A 193 23.66 -11.36 0.44
C LEU A 193 22.29 -10.74 0.69
N ALA A 194 21.77 -10.94 1.89
CA ALA A 194 20.45 -10.48 2.26
C ALA A 194 20.39 -8.94 2.38
N ALA A 195 21.46 -8.30 2.86
CA ALA A 195 21.60 -6.83 2.81
C ALA A 195 21.61 -6.31 1.37
N ILE A 196 22.29 -6.99 0.44
CA ILE A 196 22.31 -6.63 -0.99
C ILE A 196 20.91 -6.72 -1.59
N VAL A 197 20.19 -7.83 -1.38
CA VAL A 197 18.83 -8.04 -1.92
C VAL A 197 17.86 -6.98 -1.41
N ALA A 198 17.97 -6.61 -0.15
CA ALA A 198 17.19 -5.55 0.45
C ALA A 198 17.47 -4.18 -0.18
N VAL A 199 18.74 -3.80 -0.33
CA VAL A 199 19.12 -2.52 -0.96
C VAL A 199 18.60 -2.47 -2.40
N ILE A 200 18.76 -3.55 -3.18
CA ILE A 200 18.23 -3.66 -4.55
C ILE A 200 16.71 -3.49 -4.58
N SER A 201 16.00 -4.14 -3.67
CA SER A 201 14.53 -4.06 -3.59
C SER A 201 14.07 -2.62 -3.34
N ILE A 202 14.74 -1.89 -2.45
CA ILE A 202 14.36 -0.50 -2.12
C ILE A 202 14.74 0.46 -3.26
N VAL A 203 15.95 0.31 -3.81
CA VAL A 203 16.41 1.13 -4.95
C VAL A 203 15.50 0.95 -6.15
N SER A 204 15.12 -0.29 -6.47
CA SER A 204 14.20 -0.56 -7.59
C SER A 204 12.82 0.07 -7.37
N LEU A 205 12.25 -0.02 -6.17
CA LEU A 205 10.98 0.65 -5.84
C LEU A 205 11.09 2.18 -5.97
N LYS A 206 12.20 2.78 -5.53
CA LYS A 206 12.42 4.24 -5.66
C LYS A 206 12.58 4.67 -7.12
N LEU A 207 13.30 3.90 -7.92
CA LEU A 207 13.45 4.14 -9.36
C LEU A 207 12.10 4.06 -10.09
N ILE A 208 11.25 3.11 -9.71
CA ILE A 208 9.89 2.98 -10.24
C ILE A 208 9.07 4.23 -9.88
N GLN A 209 9.12 4.70 -8.62
CA GLN A 209 8.44 5.92 -8.18
C GLN A 209 8.85 7.13 -9.03
N ILE A 210 10.15 7.38 -9.14
CA ILE A 210 10.72 8.51 -9.91
C ILE A 210 10.31 8.39 -11.38
N ARG A 211 10.28 7.18 -11.93
CA ARG A 211 9.87 6.95 -13.32
C ARG A 211 8.40 7.31 -13.53
N PHE A 212 7.50 6.92 -12.64
CA PHE A 212 6.08 7.27 -12.74
C PHE A 212 5.83 8.78 -12.60
N GLU A 213 6.50 9.44 -11.66
CA GLU A 213 6.42 10.90 -11.48
C GLU A 213 6.92 11.63 -12.73
N ARG A 214 8.06 11.20 -13.29
CA ARG A 214 8.58 11.77 -14.55
C ARG A 214 7.64 11.55 -15.73
N LEU A 215 7.04 10.37 -15.86
CA LEU A 215 6.06 10.10 -16.92
C LEU A 215 4.82 10.99 -16.77
N GLU A 216 4.39 11.30 -15.54
CA GLU A 216 3.29 12.21 -15.30
C GLU A 216 3.64 13.67 -15.61
N GLU A 217 4.85 14.13 -15.28
CA GLU A 217 5.32 15.47 -15.67
C GLU A 217 5.46 15.62 -17.18
N GLN A 218 5.91 14.58 -17.89
CA GLN A 218 5.98 14.56 -19.36
C GLN A 218 4.60 14.65 -20.03
N GLN A 219 3.54 14.29 -19.31
CA GLN A 219 2.16 14.37 -19.79
C GLN A 219 1.50 15.72 -19.50
N LYS A 220 2.27 16.75 -19.14
CA LYS A 220 1.79 18.12 -18.98
C LYS A 220 2.22 18.99 -20.14
N ALA A 221 1.30 19.84 -20.62
CA ALA A 221 1.55 20.83 -21.65
C ALA A 221 1.24 22.24 -21.13
N PRO A 222 1.99 23.27 -21.57
CA PRO A 222 1.71 24.65 -21.21
C PRO A 222 0.43 25.13 -21.90
N CYS A 223 -0.41 25.85 -21.15
CA CYS A 223 -1.57 26.52 -21.73
C CYS A 223 -1.11 27.60 -22.74
N PRO A 224 -1.74 27.69 -23.93
CA PRO A 224 -1.37 28.71 -24.93
C PRO A 224 -1.58 30.15 -24.43
N ASN A 225 -2.48 30.37 -23.47
CA ASN A 225 -2.79 31.69 -22.94
C ASN A 225 -1.90 32.08 -21.74
N CYS A 226 -1.92 31.29 -20.66
CA CYS A 226 -1.24 31.65 -19.40
C CYS A 226 0.05 30.87 -19.11
N LYS A 227 0.47 29.97 -20.01
CA LYS A 227 1.65 29.09 -19.89
C LYS A 227 1.66 28.13 -18.68
N THR A 228 0.58 28.09 -17.89
CA THR A 228 0.45 27.12 -16.80
C THR A 228 0.44 25.69 -17.35
N LEU A 229 1.22 24.79 -16.73
CA LEU A 229 1.28 23.38 -17.09
C LEU A 229 0.01 22.66 -16.64
N ASN A 230 -0.77 22.15 -17.59
CA ASN A 230 -1.94 21.29 -17.33
C ASN A 230 -1.73 19.92 -17.95
N HIS A 231 -2.44 18.92 -17.46
CA HIS A 231 -2.39 17.58 -18.04
C HIS A 231 -2.90 17.60 -19.49
N LEU A 232 -2.34 16.79 -20.37
CA LEU A 232 -2.74 16.72 -21.79
C LEU A 232 -4.20 16.30 -22.01
N SER A 233 -4.78 15.59 -21.04
CA SER A 233 -6.21 15.21 -21.03
C SER A 233 -7.13 16.25 -20.38
N ALA A 234 -6.60 17.41 -19.97
CA ALA A 234 -7.43 18.46 -19.36
C ALA A 234 -8.36 19.07 -20.42
N LEU A 235 -9.63 19.27 -20.07
CA LEU A 235 -10.59 19.99 -20.91
C LEU A 235 -10.38 21.51 -20.88
N GLY A 236 -9.72 22.03 -19.84
CA GLY A 236 -9.40 23.44 -19.73
C GLY A 236 -8.25 23.74 -18.76
N CYS A 237 -7.78 24.98 -18.81
CA CYS A 237 -6.69 25.40 -17.95
C CYS A 237 -7.13 25.55 -16.49
N SER A 238 -6.28 25.13 -15.56
CA SER A 238 -6.49 25.34 -14.11
C SER A 238 -6.55 26.81 -13.66
N ASN A 239 -5.93 27.74 -14.38
CA ASN A 239 -5.74 29.12 -13.94
C ASN A 239 -6.58 30.13 -14.75
N CYS A 240 -6.54 30.06 -16.08
CA CYS A 240 -7.22 31.03 -16.95
C CYS A 240 -8.51 30.50 -17.59
N ASP A 241 -8.92 29.28 -17.25
CA ASP A 241 -10.11 28.61 -17.80
C ASP A 241 -10.18 28.49 -19.33
N HIS A 242 -9.06 28.74 -20.02
CA HIS A 242 -8.97 28.58 -21.47
C HIS A 242 -9.24 27.12 -21.85
N VAL A 243 -10.19 26.92 -22.77
CA VAL A 243 -10.60 25.60 -23.26
C VAL A 243 -9.44 24.96 -24.02
N ALA A 244 -9.18 23.69 -23.76
CA ALA A 244 -8.14 22.96 -24.48
C ALA A 244 -8.55 22.75 -25.94
N THR A 245 -7.65 23.07 -26.87
CA THR A 245 -7.92 22.97 -28.32
C THR A 245 -8.03 21.53 -28.80
N GLN A 246 -7.24 20.60 -28.24
CA GLN A 246 -7.26 19.17 -28.58
C GLN A 246 -6.93 18.33 -27.34
N PRO A 247 -7.89 18.10 -26.44
CA PRO A 247 -7.67 17.23 -25.29
C PRO A 247 -7.43 15.79 -25.74
N ARG A 248 -6.45 15.15 -25.11
CA ARG A 248 -6.08 13.75 -25.34
C ARG A 248 -6.90 12.81 -24.47
N ASP A 249 -7.31 11.66 -25.00
CA ASP A 249 -8.11 10.70 -24.24
C ASP A 249 -7.34 10.11 -23.05
N VAL A 250 -8.05 9.50 -22.10
CA VAL A 250 -7.48 9.05 -20.83
C VAL A 250 -7.43 7.53 -20.79
N GLY A 251 -6.22 7.01 -20.66
CA GLY A 251 -5.98 5.59 -20.52
C GLY A 251 -6.42 5.01 -19.18
N LEU A 252 -6.31 3.69 -19.07
CA LEU A 252 -6.72 2.91 -17.89
C LEU A 252 -6.03 3.37 -16.59
N PHE A 253 -4.81 3.89 -16.68
CA PHE A 253 -4.03 4.37 -15.53
C PHE A 253 -4.06 5.90 -15.37
N GLY A 254 -5.00 6.58 -16.04
CA GLY A 254 -5.07 8.04 -16.02
C GLY A 254 -3.94 8.72 -16.80
N GLN A 255 -3.34 8.01 -17.76
CA GLN A 255 -2.32 8.56 -18.66
C GLN A 255 -2.96 9.14 -19.92
N ALA A 256 -2.39 10.19 -20.50
CA ALA A 256 -2.87 10.72 -21.77
C ALA A 256 -2.55 9.75 -22.93
N GLN A 257 -3.56 9.39 -23.72
CA GLN A 257 -3.42 8.64 -24.97
C GLN A 257 -3.14 9.58 -26.14
N GLU A 258 -2.65 9.06 -27.25
CA GLU A 258 -2.41 9.88 -28.46
C GLU A 258 -3.71 10.26 -29.19
N THR A 259 -4.80 9.54 -28.91
CA THR A 259 -6.12 9.77 -29.49
C THR A 259 -6.74 11.06 -28.97
N VAL A 260 -7.32 11.84 -29.88
CA VAL A 260 -8.08 13.05 -29.53
C VAL A 260 -9.48 12.67 -29.08
N VAL A 261 -10.00 13.38 -28.08
CA VAL A 261 -11.35 13.16 -27.55
C VAL A 261 -12.41 13.44 -28.61
N SER A 262 -13.30 12.47 -28.84
CA SER A 262 -14.46 12.62 -29.72
C SER A 262 -15.73 13.02 -28.95
N ASP A 263 -15.91 12.50 -27.73
CA ASP A 263 -17.06 12.78 -26.86
C ASP A 263 -16.58 13.38 -25.54
N TYR A 264 -16.83 14.68 -25.37
CA TYR A 264 -16.43 15.46 -24.19
C TYR A 264 -17.15 15.02 -22.91
N ASP A 265 -18.41 14.59 -22.99
CA ASP A 265 -19.19 14.18 -21.82
C ASP A 265 -18.73 12.79 -21.34
N ALA A 266 -18.51 11.85 -22.26
CA ALA A 266 -17.95 10.55 -21.92
C ALA A 266 -16.53 10.67 -21.36
N HIS A 267 -15.72 11.56 -21.94
CA HIS A 267 -14.36 11.83 -21.47
C HIS A 267 -14.33 12.47 -20.08
N ARG A 268 -15.25 13.40 -19.79
CA ARG A 268 -15.43 13.98 -18.46
C ARG A 268 -15.67 12.89 -17.41
N PHE A 269 -16.57 11.93 -17.69
CA PHE A 269 -16.79 10.82 -16.76
C PHE A 269 -15.63 9.84 -16.70
N ALA A 270 -14.89 9.63 -17.79
CA ALA A 270 -13.67 8.83 -17.78
C ALA A 270 -12.58 9.45 -16.89
N MET A 271 -12.43 10.78 -16.90
CA MET A 271 -11.52 11.51 -16.00
C MET A 271 -11.91 11.33 -14.53
N ILE A 272 -13.20 11.49 -14.22
CA ILE A 272 -13.75 11.28 -12.88
C ILE A 272 -13.52 9.82 -12.45
N GLU A 273 -13.74 8.83 -13.30
CA GLU A 273 -13.47 7.41 -12.99
C GLU A 273 -12.01 7.19 -12.57
N ARG A 274 -11.06 7.90 -13.20
CA ARG A 274 -9.62 7.84 -12.91
C ARG A 274 -9.16 8.79 -11.80
N LYS A 275 -10.09 9.32 -11.00
CA LYS A 275 -9.83 10.31 -9.93
C LYS A 275 -9.06 11.54 -10.40
N ARG A 276 -9.26 11.98 -11.65
CA ARG A 276 -8.72 13.24 -12.16
C ARG A 276 -9.84 14.26 -12.27
N CYS A 277 -9.50 15.52 -12.03
CA CYS A 277 -10.43 16.63 -12.26
C CYS A 277 -10.78 16.67 -13.76
N SER A 278 -12.07 16.67 -14.10
CA SER A 278 -12.52 16.72 -15.49
C SER A 278 -12.11 18.01 -16.22
N HIS A 279 -11.81 19.08 -15.48
CA HIS A 279 -11.39 20.35 -16.06
C HIS A 279 -9.88 20.43 -16.24
N CYS A 280 -9.12 20.46 -15.15
CA CYS A 280 -7.67 20.70 -15.19
C CYS A 280 -6.80 19.44 -15.28
N GLY A 281 -7.38 18.25 -15.11
CA GLY A 281 -6.68 16.96 -15.15
C GLY A 281 -5.78 16.65 -13.94
N GLU A 282 -5.79 17.49 -12.91
CA GLU A 282 -5.08 17.24 -11.65
C GLU A 282 -5.65 16.02 -10.92
N ARG A 283 -4.78 15.23 -10.26
CA ARG A 283 -5.22 14.07 -9.49
C ARG A 283 -5.90 14.48 -8.19
N CYS A 284 -6.93 13.74 -7.81
CA CYS A 284 -7.65 13.94 -6.55
C CYS A 284 -7.28 12.87 -5.53
N LYS A 285 -6.76 13.32 -4.38
CA LYS A 285 -6.38 12.46 -3.26
C LYS A 285 -7.54 12.19 -2.29
N LEU A 286 -8.52 13.09 -2.26
CA LEU A 286 -9.65 13.04 -1.33
C LEU A 286 -10.68 11.96 -1.73
N LYS A 287 -11.45 11.47 -0.74
CA LYS A 287 -12.55 10.49 -0.91
C LYS A 287 -13.89 11.15 -0.55
N GLY A 288 -14.96 10.81 -1.29
CA GLY A 288 -16.30 11.36 -1.08
C GLY A 288 -16.94 11.92 -2.35
N LEU A 289 -18.22 12.32 -2.29
CA LEU A 289 -18.94 12.83 -3.47
C LEU A 289 -18.89 14.36 -3.60
N ASN A 290 -18.78 15.08 -2.49
CA ASN A 290 -18.70 16.54 -2.47
C ASN A 290 -17.23 16.97 -2.40
N ILE A 291 -16.43 16.58 -3.39
CA ILE A 291 -15.02 16.95 -3.47
C ILE A 291 -14.83 18.09 -4.46
N GLN A 292 -14.03 19.07 -4.08
CA GLN A 292 -13.51 20.12 -4.95
C GLN A 292 -12.06 19.83 -5.31
N CYS A 293 -11.65 20.19 -6.53
CA CYS A 293 -10.27 20.06 -6.94
C CYS A 293 -9.38 21.03 -6.15
N GLU A 294 -8.28 20.55 -5.56
CA GLU A 294 -7.33 21.39 -4.81
C GLU A 294 -6.74 22.53 -5.67
N ARG A 295 -6.62 22.31 -6.98
CA ARG A 295 -5.98 23.24 -7.91
C ARG A 295 -6.94 24.23 -8.55
N CYS A 296 -8.08 23.78 -9.08
CA CYS A 296 -9.04 24.66 -9.78
C CYS A 296 -10.34 24.92 -8.98
N GLN A 297 -10.47 24.36 -7.78
CA GLN A 297 -11.63 24.51 -6.87
C GLN A 297 -13.00 24.12 -7.45
N ARG A 298 -13.04 23.55 -8.67
CA ARG A 298 -14.27 23.06 -9.28
C ARG A 298 -14.72 21.76 -8.63
N PRO A 299 -16.03 21.57 -8.40
CA PRO A 299 -16.57 20.32 -7.89
C PRO A 299 -16.47 19.20 -8.94
N PHE A 300 -16.28 17.97 -8.48
CA PHE A 300 -16.27 16.79 -9.36
C PHE A 300 -17.67 16.46 -9.88
N PHE A 301 -18.69 16.65 -9.03
CA PHE A 301 -20.10 16.43 -9.36
C PHE A 301 -20.88 17.74 -9.14
N ASN A 302 -21.55 18.22 -10.20
CA ASN A 302 -22.34 19.47 -10.17
C ASN A 302 -23.75 19.27 -9.60
N GLY A 303 -23.94 18.28 -8.70
CA GLY A 303 -25.23 17.95 -8.12
C GLY A 303 -25.66 16.48 -8.29
N PRO A 304 -26.86 16.13 -7.79
CA PRO A 304 -27.34 14.75 -7.78
C PRO A 304 -27.62 14.20 -9.19
N ASP A 305 -28.06 15.03 -10.13
CA ASP A 305 -28.36 14.57 -11.49
C ASP A 305 -27.10 14.22 -12.29
N ASP A 306 -26.00 14.93 -12.02
CA ASP A 306 -24.70 14.63 -12.59
C ASP A 306 -24.15 13.30 -12.04
N GLY A 307 -24.35 13.03 -10.74
CA GLY A 307 -24.08 11.73 -10.14
C GLY A 307 -24.93 10.59 -10.76
N LYS A 308 -26.20 10.84 -11.08
CA LYS A 308 -27.05 9.87 -11.80
C LYS A 308 -26.60 9.65 -13.25
N ARG A 309 -26.08 10.67 -13.94
CA ARG A 309 -25.50 10.54 -15.28
C ARG A 309 -24.21 9.71 -15.25
N TYR A 310 -23.36 9.94 -14.26
CA TYR A 310 -22.16 9.13 -14.02
C TYR A 310 -22.51 7.65 -13.76
N LEU A 311 -23.53 7.38 -12.93
CA LEU A 311 -24.01 6.02 -12.70
C LEU A 311 -24.54 5.35 -13.97
N ARG A 312 -25.22 6.11 -14.84
CA ARG A 312 -25.67 5.61 -16.15
C ARG A 312 -24.48 5.29 -17.05
N TYR A 313 -23.46 6.14 -17.09
CA TYR A 313 -22.21 5.91 -17.79
C TYR A 313 -21.53 4.61 -17.35
N ILE A 314 -21.40 4.36 -16.04
CA ILE A 314 -20.85 3.09 -15.53
C ILE A 314 -21.76 1.90 -15.91
N SER A 315 -23.08 2.06 -15.77
CA SER A 315 -24.03 0.98 -16.09
C SER A 315 -24.00 0.57 -17.57
N ALA A 316 -23.68 1.50 -18.48
CA ALA A 316 -23.55 1.21 -19.91
C ALA A 316 -22.35 0.29 -20.21
N LYS A 317 -21.34 0.25 -19.33
CA LYS A 317 -20.18 -0.67 -19.45
C LYS A 317 -20.49 -2.08 -18.94
N LEU A 318 -21.56 -2.26 -18.17
CA LEU A 318 -21.93 -3.55 -17.56
C LEU A 318 -22.11 -4.68 -18.59
N PRO A 319 -22.89 -4.55 -19.69
CA PRO A 319 -23.10 -5.66 -20.62
C PRO A 319 -21.79 -6.12 -21.28
N LYS A 320 -20.96 -5.17 -21.74
CA LYS A 320 -19.63 -5.48 -22.32
C LYS A 320 -18.74 -6.18 -21.30
N THR A 321 -18.77 -5.74 -20.04
CA THR A 321 -17.97 -6.33 -18.96
C THR A 321 -18.43 -7.74 -18.61
N LEU A 322 -19.75 -7.98 -18.59
CA LEU A 322 -20.30 -9.32 -18.34
C LEU A 322 -19.90 -10.31 -19.43
N ILE A 323 -19.98 -9.91 -20.71
CA ILE A 323 -19.56 -10.75 -21.84
C ILE A 323 -18.08 -11.13 -21.71
N ILE A 324 -17.21 -10.15 -21.51
CA ILE A 324 -15.76 -10.41 -21.38
C ILE A 324 -15.48 -11.28 -20.15
N SER A 325 -16.14 -11.02 -19.02
CA SER A 325 -15.98 -11.84 -17.82
C SER A 325 -16.49 -13.28 -18.00
N GLY A 326 -17.53 -13.48 -18.81
CA GLY A 326 -18.06 -14.79 -19.20
C GLY A 326 -17.17 -15.53 -20.20
N LEU A 327 -16.48 -14.80 -21.09
CA LEU A 327 -15.45 -15.39 -21.94
C LEU A 327 -14.24 -15.83 -21.10
N CYS A 328 -13.85 -15.04 -20.10
CA CYS A 328 -12.79 -15.43 -19.18
C CYS A 328 -13.16 -16.67 -18.35
N SER A 329 -14.43 -16.86 -17.95
CA SER A 329 -14.83 -18.03 -17.16
C SER A 329 -14.83 -19.35 -17.94
N LEU A 330 -14.68 -19.32 -19.27
CA LEU A 330 -14.50 -20.52 -20.09
C LEU A 330 -13.20 -21.26 -19.77
N ILE A 331 -12.20 -20.58 -19.22
CA ILE A 331 -10.91 -21.16 -18.83
C ILE A 331 -10.91 -21.33 -17.31
N PRO A 332 -11.15 -22.55 -16.77
CA PRO A 332 -11.19 -22.78 -15.34
C PRO A 332 -9.87 -22.38 -14.68
N VAL A 333 -9.94 -21.81 -13.47
CA VAL A 333 -8.80 -21.36 -12.65
C VAL A 333 -8.00 -20.19 -13.25
N ILE A 334 -7.47 -20.33 -14.46
CA ILE A 334 -6.63 -19.31 -15.12
C ILE A 334 -7.45 -18.09 -15.49
N GLY A 335 -8.67 -18.27 -16.02
CA GLY A 335 -9.53 -17.18 -16.44
C GLY A 335 -10.19 -16.39 -15.30
N LEU A 336 -10.17 -16.94 -14.08
CA LEU A 336 -10.72 -16.28 -12.90
C LEU A 336 -9.97 -14.99 -12.57
N ILE A 337 -8.63 -15.02 -12.60
CA ILE A 337 -7.79 -13.87 -12.27
C ILE A 337 -8.01 -12.69 -13.25
N PRO A 338 -7.84 -12.83 -14.58
CA PRO A 338 -8.04 -11.74 -15.52
C PRO A 338 -9.49 -11.28 -15.57
N GLY A 339 -10.47 -12.19 -15.43
CA GLY A 339 -11.89 -11.83 -15.37
C GLY A 339 -12.21 -10.96 -14.15
N VAL A 340 -11.66 -11.31 -12.98
CA VAL A 340 -11.82 -10.53 -11.75
C VAL A 340 -11.15 -9.16 -11.85
N ILE A 341 -9.91 -9.11 -12.35
CA ILE A 341 -9.18 -7.86 -12.56
C ILE A 341 -9.96 -6.96 -13.53
N TYR A 342 -10.46 -7.51 -14.63
CA TYR A 342 -11.15 -6.75 -15.67
C TYR A 342 -12.42 -6.06 -15.17
N TYR A 343 -13.34 -6.78 -14.50
CA TYR A 343 -14.56 -6.13 -14.00
C TYR A 343 -14.29 -5.17 -12.85
N ARG A 344 -13.26 -5.44 -12.04
CA ARG A 344 -12.89 -4.54 -10.94
C ARG A 344 -12.38 -3.21 -11.48
N LEU A 345 -11.47 -3.24 -12.44
CA LEU A 345 -10.91 -2.02 -13.04
C LEU A 345 -11.95 -1.19 -13.82
N ASN A 346 -12.90 -1.83 -14.49
CA ASN A 346 -13.85 -1.13 -15.37
C ASN A 346 -15.17 -0.70 -14.69
N LEU A 347 -15.60 -1.38 -13.63
CA LEU A 347 -16.87 -1.09 -12.96
C LEU A 347 -16.67 -0.71 -11.49
N VAL A 348 -15.99 -1.58 -10.74
CA VAL A 348 -15.93 -1.44 -9.27
C VAL A 348 -15.02 -0.29 -8.86
N GLY A 349 -13.90 -0.10 -9.53
CA GLY A 349 -12.92 0.95 -9.24
C GLY A 349 -13.56 2.34 -9.26
N GLY A 350 -14.33 2.65 -10.32
CA GLY A 350 -15.03 3.92 -10.47
C GLY A 350 -16.15 4.17 -9.45
N LEU A 351 -16.85 3.13 -8.99
CA LEU A 351 -17.90 3.25 -7.97
C LEU A 351 -17.30 3.40 -6.57
N ARG A 352 -16.26 2.62 -6.27
CA ARG A 352 -15.65 2.53 -4.95
C ARG A 352 -14.72 3.71 -4.65
N ALA A 353 -14.14 4.33 -5.67
CA ALA A 353 -13.28 5.51 -5.56
C ALA A 353 -13.87 6.64 -4.70
N TYR A 354 -15.20 6.78 -4.69
CA TYR A 354 -15.93 7.88 -4.04
C TYR A 354 -16.68 7.48 -2.77
N LEU A 355 -16.59 6.21 -2.35
CA LEU A 355 -17.24 5.73 -1.12
C LEU A 355 -16.37 6.05 0.11
N PRO A 356 -16.96 6.45 1.24
CA PRO A 356 -16.21 6.65 2.48
C PRO A 356 -15.70 5.31 3.04
N LEU A 357 -14.68 5.40 3.90
CA LEU A 357 -13.96 4.24 4.45
C LEU A 357 -14.89 3.23 5.14
N GLY A 358 -15.79 3.68 6.00
CA GLY A 358 -16.71 2.79 6.73
C GLY A 358 -17.66 2.01 5.82
N ALA A 359 -18.24 2.66 4.82
CA ALA A 359 -19.10 1.98 3.84
C ALA A 359 -18.32 1.00 2.97
N THR A 360 -17.09 1.38 2.60
CA THR A 360 -16.19 0.51 1.83
C THR A 360 -15.82 -0.75 2.60
N PHE A 361 -15.55 -0.62 3.91
CA PHE A 361 -15.23 -1.77 4.76
C PHE A 361 -16.39 -2.78 4.83
N ILE A 362 -17.61 -2.31 5.14
CA ILE A 362 -18.80 -3.17 5.24
C ILE A 362 -19.10 -3.83 3.89
N ASN A 363 -19.16 -3.04 2.81
CA ASN A 363 -19.45 -3.56 1.47
C ASN A 363 -18.41 -4.58 1.04
N ARG A 364 -17.12 -4.37 1.37
CA ARG A 364 -16.05 -5.31 1.02
C ARG A 364 -16.21 -6.66 1.71
N TRP A 365 -16.54 -6.68 3.00
CA TRP A 365 -16.77 -7.93 3.72
C TRP A 365 -18.02 -8.64 3.23
N LEU A 366 -19.11 -7.92 2.99
CA LEU A 366 -20.33 -8.48 2.43
C LEU A 366 -20.06 -9.13 1.06
N VAL A 367 -19.37 -8.42 0.16
CA VAL A 367 -18.96 -8.94 -1.15
C VAL A 367 -18.07 -10.17 -1.00
N ARG A 368 -17.11 -10.18 -0.07
CA ARG A 368 -16.23 -11.34 0.15
C ARG A 368 -17.02 -12.56 0.61
N ILE A 369 -17.94 -12.40 1.55
CA ILE A 369 -18.78 -13.51 2.05
C ILE A 369 -19.64 -14.06 0.90
N LEU A 370 -20.30 -13.18 0.13
CA LEU A 370 -21.13 -13.59 -0.99
C LEU A 370 -20.32 -14.23 -2.12
N CYS A 371 -19.15 -13.69 -2.46
CA CYS A 371 -18.27 -14.29 -3.46
C CYS A 371 -17.72 -15.63 -2.98
N LEU A 372 -17.39 -15.77 -1.69
CA LEU A 372 -16.95 -17.04 -1.12
C LEU A 372 -18.06 -18.09 -1.18
N PHE A 373 -19.31 -17.68 -0.94
CA PHE A 373 -20.47 -18.53 -1.16
C PHE A 373 -20.57 -18.96 -2.63
N VAL A 374 -20.43 -18.06 -3.60
CA VAL A 374 -20.42 -18.41 -5.04
C VAL A 374 -19.28 -19.37 -5.38
N LEU A 375 -18.08 -19.15 -4.83
CA LEU A 375 -16.92 -20.03 -5.04
C LEU A 375 -17.16 -21.44 -4.47
N PHE A 376 -17.91 -21.58 -3.38
CA PHE A 376 -18.26 -22.89 -2.82
C PHE A 376 -19.04 -23.76 -3.82
N PHE A 377 -19.96 -23.15 -4.59
CA PHE A 377 -20.72 -23.84 -5.64
C PHE A 377 -19.95 -24.02 -6.95
N GLN A 378 -18.74 -23.44 -7.08
CA GLN A 378 -17.91 -23.58 -8.27
C GLN A 378 -17.45 -25.02 -8.51
N THR A 379 -17.53 -25.89 -7.50
CA THR A 379 -17.26 -27.33 -7.60
C THR A 379 -18.15 -28.03 -8.64
N MET A 380 -19.29 -27.43 -9.00
CA MET A 380 -20.13 -27.91 -10.12
C MET A 380 -19.67 -27.31 -11.46
N PRO A 381 -19.34 -28.12 -12.48
CA PRO A 381 -18.69 -27.65 -13.72
C PRO A 381 -19.50 -26.62 -14.51
N ILE A 382 -20.84 -26.67 -14.46
CA ILE A 382 -21.72 -25.70 -15.12
C ILE A 382 -21.73 -24.36 -14.36
N ILE A 383 -21.66 -24.40 -13.03
CA ILE A 383 -21.66 -23.20 -12.18
C ILE A 383 -20.34 -22.44 -12.32
N GLY A 384 -19.24 -23.16 -12.61
CA GLY A 384 -17.94 -22.56 -12.93
C GLY A 384 -18.00 -21.50 -14.03
N LEU A 385 -18.76 -21.75 -15.10
CA LEU A 385 -18.88 -20.85 -16.24
C LEU A 385 -19.65 -19.56 -15.91
N VAL A 386 -20.59 -19.61 -14.96
CA VAL A 386 -21.42 -18.46 -14.59
C VAL A 386 -20.88 -17.74 -13.34
N SER A 387 -19.90 -18.34 -12.65
CA SER A 387 -19.33 -17.81 -11.40
C SER A 387 -18.78 -16.39 -11.52
N ILE A 388 -17.95 -16.09 -12.53
CA ILE A 388 -17.35 -14.75 -12.71
C ILE A 388 -18.41 -13.70 -13.06
N PRO A 389 -19.32 -13.92 -14.04
CA PRO A 389 -20.44 -13.00 -14.28
C PRO A 389 -21.30 -12.74 -13.05
N ILE A 390 -21.61 -13.77 -12.25
CA ILE A 390 -22.37 -13.62 -10.99
C ILE A 390 -21.58 -12.76 -10.00
N MET A 391 -20.29 -13.03 -9.81
CA MET A 391 -19.43 -12.21 -8.94
C MET A 391 -19.37 -10.75 -9.42
N CYS A 392 -19.30 -10.52 -10.73
CA CYS A 392 -19.36 -9.18 -11.33
C CYS A 392 -20.68 -8.48 -10.99
N LEU A 393 -21.83 -9.16 -11.15
CA LEU A 393 -23.15 -8.63 -10.82
C LEU A 393 -23.30 -8.32 -9.32
N ILE A 394 -22.83 -9.21 -8.44
CA ILE A 394 -22.87 -9.01 -6.98
C ILE A 394 -22.06 -7.76 -6.61
N ASN A 395 -20.83 -7.65 -7.12
CA ASN A 395 -19.97 -6.49 -6.86
C ASN A 395 -20.63 -5.20 -7.37
N TYR A 396 -21.06 -5.17 -8.63
CA TYR A 396 -21.71 -4.00 -9.22
C TYR A 396 -22.97 -3.60 -8.45
N SER A 397 -23.81 -4.57 -8.04
CA SER A 397 -25.06 -4.30 -7.35
C SER A 397 -24.83 -3.69 -5.96
N ILE A 398 -23.91 -4.25 -5.17
CA ILE A 398 -23.63 -3.77 -3.81
C ILE A 398 -23.02 -2.38 -3.84
N TYR A 399 -21.97 -2.18 -4.65
CA TYR A 399 -21.31 -0.87 -4.75
C TYR A 399 -22.21 0.16 -5.45
N GLY A 400 -22.97 -0.24 -6.47
CA GLY A 400 -23.91 0.61 -7.18
C GLY A 400 -25.08 1.07 -6.29
N LEU A 401 -25.62 0.19 -5.46
CA LEU A 401 -26.66 0.53 -4.48
C LEU A 401 -26.14 1.52 -3.43
N SER A 402 -24.94 1.26 -2.90
CA SER A 402 -24.30 2.13 -1.91
C SER A 402 -24.03 3.53 -2.48
N MET A 403 -23.57 3.60 -3.74
CA MET A 403 -23.36 4.85 -4.45
C MET A 403 -24.68 5.58 -4.72
N ARG A 404 -25.72 4.89 -5.21
CA ARG A 404 -27.06 5.48 -5.46
C ARG A 404 -27.65 6.13 -4.21
N ARG A 405 -27.56 5.45 -3.06
CA ARG A 405 -28.03 5.98 -1.76
C ARG A 405 -27.31 7.26 -1.34
N ARG A 406 -26.08 7.49 -1.83
CA ARG A 406 -25.25 8.65 -1.47
C ARG A 406 -25.30 9.75 -2.52
N VAL A 407 -25.58 9.44 -3.78
CA VAL A 407 -25.78 10.45 -4.83
C VAL A 407 -26.96 11.38 -4.48
N SER A 408 -28.00 10.86 -3.81
CA SER A 408 -29.10 11.70 -3.31
C SER A 408 -28.70 12.65 -2.17
N SER A 409 -27.53 12.48 -1.56
CA SER A 409 -27.01 13.35 -0.50
C SER A 409 -26.03 14.43 -0.99
N ILE A 410 -25.79 14.51 -2.30
CA ILE A 410 -24.99 15.58 -2.91
C ILE A 410 -25.75 16.89 -2.74
N ARG A 411 -25.13 17.88 -2.10
CA ARG A 411 -25.71 19.23 -1.97
C ARG A 411 -25.58 19.93 -3.31
N SER A 412 -26.69 20.46 -3.84
CA SER A 412 -26.66 21.42 -4.93
C SER A 412 -26.07 22.73 -4.40
N HIS A 413 -24.94 23.16 -4.95
CA HIS A 413 -24.38 24.48 -4.70
C HIS A 413 -24.89 25.48 -5.73
#